data_AF-A0AAU4MC10-F1
#
_entry.id   AF-A0AAU4MC10-F1
#
_cell.length_a   1.000
_cell.length_b   1.000
_cell.length_c   1.000
_cell.angle_alpha   90.00
_cell.angle_beta   90.00
_cell.angle_gamma   90.00
#
_symmetry.space_group_name_H-M   'P 1'
#
loop_
_entity.id
_entity.type
_entity.pdbx_description
1 polymer ?
#
loop_
_entity_poly.entity_id
_entity_poly.type
_entity_poly.pdbx_seq_one_letter_code
_entity_poly.pdbx_strand_id
1 'polypeptide(L)'
;MKTASPARNTLRWPIRSASRPATTSSPLEEAGVVERRAYSERPPRYEYHLTEAGRDLAPLTQALLAWGDRWLSPEPPVVVRHHPADRPDHPDHPLDAAWTCRTCGAEVRNPDIGLEIRSPGWERQGRKPPPGP
;
A
#
# COMPACT_ATOMS: atom_id res chain seq x y z
N MET A 1 4.05 -36.57 11.28
CA MET A 1 4.79 -35.32 11.53
C MET A 1 4.22 -34.26 10.61
N LYS A 2 3.64 -33.19 11.15
CA LYS A 2 2.86 -32.18 10.40
C LYS A 2 3.81 -31.18 9.76
N THR A 3 3.73 -31.02 8.44
CA THR A 3 4.43 -29.97 7.69
C THR A 3 3.72 -28.64 7.91
N ALA A 4 4.42 -27.65 8.46
CA ALA A 4 3.95 -26.28 8.59
C ALA A 4 3.81 -25.64 7.19
N SER A 5 2.64 -25.06 6.92
CA SER A 5 2.33 -24.31 5.71
C SER A 5 2.82 -22.86 5.86
N PRO A 6 3.46 -22.24 4.86
CA PRO A 6 3.85 -20.84 4.96
C PRO A 6 2.59 -19.97 4.85
N ALA A 7 2.36 -19.13 5.84
CA ALA A 7 1.26 -18.18 5.86
C ALA A 7 1.41 -17.19 4.69
N ARG A 8 0.70 -17.47 3.58
CA ARG A 8 0.54 -16.52 2.49
C ARG A 8 -0.20 -15.31 3.04
N ASN A 9 0.44 -14.14 2.94
CA ASN A 9 -0.14 -12.83 3.20
C ASN A 9 -1.26 -12.54 2.19
N THR A 10 -2.40 -13.23 2.32
CA THR A 10 -3.62 -12.94 1.57
C THR A 10 -4.46 -12.00 2.41
N LEU A 11 -4.23 -10.69 2.24
CA LEU A 11 -5.22 -9.67 2.56
C LEU A 11 -6.44 -9.89 1.65
N ARG A 12 -7.31 -10.83 2.04
CA ARG A 12 -8.55 -11.13 1.33
C ARG A 12 -9.63 -10.19 1.85
N TRP A 13 -9.57 -8.93 1.44
CA TRP A 13 -10.64 -7.98 1.70
C TRP A 13 -11.92 -8.42 0.98
N PRO A 14 -13.10 -8.39 1.60
CA PRO A 14 -14.35 -8.71 0.93
C PRO A 14 -14.78 -7.53 0.07
N ILE A 15 -14.06 -7.27 -1.04
CA ILE A 15 -14.55 -6.36 -2.07
C ILE A 15 -15.68 -7.10 -2.77
N ARG A 16 -16.94 -6.72 -2.50
CA ARG A 16 -18.07 -7.12 -3.36
C ARG A 16 -17.70 -6.72 -4.79
N SER A 17 -17.53 -7.71 -5.68
CA SER A 17 -17.21 -7.47 -7.07
C SER A 17 -18.37 -6.71 -7.72
N ALA A 18 -18.20 -5.41 -7.95
CA ALA A 18 -19.02 -4.72 -8.92
C ALA A 18 -18.64 -5.26 -10.30
N SER A 19 -19.58 -5.90 -10.99
CA SER A 19 -19.41 -6.33 -12.37
C SER A 19 -19.31 -5.10 -13.28
N ARG A 20 -18.08 -4.68 -13.59
CA ARG A 20 -17.79 -3.71 -14.67
C ARG A 20 -17.78 -4.47 -16.01
N PRO A 21 -18.26 -3.85 -17.11
CA PRO A 21 -18.14 -4.44 -18.45
C PRO A 21 -16.67 -4.74 -18.76
N ALA A 22 -16.42 -5.85 -19.46
CA ALA A 22 -15.09 -6.46 -19.63
C ALA A 22 -14.06 -5.60 -20.40
N THR A 23 -14.45 -4.43 -20.90
CA THR A 23 -13.70 -3.59 -21.84
C THR A 23 -13.01 -2.38 -21.22
N THR A 24 -13.24 -2.04 -19.94
CA THR A 24 -12.59 -0.87 -19.33
C THR A 24 -11.49 -1.29 -18.36
N SER A 25 -10.24 -1.04 -18.74
CA SER A 25 -9.08 -1.10 -17.84
C SER A 25 -9.24 -0.10 -16.71
N SER A 26 -8.83 -0.48 -15.50
CA SER A 26 -8.79 0.47 -14.39
C SER A 26 -7.54 1.34 -14.48
N PRO A 27 -7.54 2.59 -13.98
CA PRO A 27 -6.32 3.40 -13.91
C PRO A 27 -5.19 2.72 -13.12
N LEU A 28 -5.52 1.85 -12.16
CA LEU A 28 -4.53 1.06 -11.42
C LEU A 28 -3.94 -0.08 -12.26
N GLU A 29 -4.71 -0.63 -13.20
CA GLU A 29 -4.23 -1.62 -14.17
C GLU A 29 -3.32 -0.95 -15.19
N GLU A 30 -3.73 0.21 -15.72
CA GLU A 30 -2.91 1.03 -16.63
C GLU A 30 -1.61 1.51 -15.97
N ALA A 31 -1.66 1.85 -14.68
CA ALA A 31 -0.48 2.22 -13.89
C ALA A 31 0.36 1.00 -13.44
N GLY A 32 -0.04 -0.23 -13.76
CA GLY A 32 0.69 -1.45 -13.39
C GLY A 32 0.68 -1.78 -11.90
N VAL A 33 -0.26 -1.22 -11.12
CA VAL A 33 -0.44 -1.47 -9.69
C VAL A 33 -1.21 -2.76 -9.45
N VAL A 34 -2.17 -3.06 -10.33
CA VAL A 34 -2.93 -4.31 -10.32
C VAL A 34 -2.88 -4.99 -11.68
N GLU A 35 -2.98 -6.31 -11.69
CA GLU A 35 -3.17 -7.10 -12.89
C GLU A 35 -4.53 -7.79 -12.86
N ARG A 36 -5.17 -7.86 -14.02
CA ARG A 36 -6.46 -8.52 -14.20
C ARG A 36 -6.25 -9.96 -14.63
N ARG A 37 -6.74 -10.92 -13.84
CA ARG A 37 -6.63 -12.36 -14.13
C ARG A 37 -8.00 -12.98 -14.33
N ALA A 38 -8.19 -13.72 -15.42
CA ALA A 38 -9.40 -14.48 -15.65
C ALA A 38 -9.43 -15.70 -14.73
N TYR A 39 -10.55 -15.92 -14.03
CA TYR A 39 -10.74 -17.11 -13.17
C TYR A 39 -11.94 -17.97 -13.58
N SER A 40 -12.77 -17.47 -14.49
CA SER A 40 -13.89 -18.21 -15.07
C SER A 40 -14.09 -17.74 -16.50
N GLU A 41 -14.20 -18.66 -17.44
CA GLU A 41 -14.47 -18.34 -18.85
C GLU A 41 -15.98 -18.36 -19.16
N ARG A 42 -16.80 -19.02 -18.33
CA ARG A 42 -18.24 -19.21 -18.58
C ARG A 42 -19.05 -19.13 -17.27
N PRO A 43 -19.61 -17.95 -16.91
CA PRO A 43 -19.45 -16.66 -17.59
C PRO A 43 -18.03 -16.09 -17.39
N PRO A 44 -17.55 -15.21 -18.28
CA PRO A 44 -16.28 -14.51 -18.10
C PRO A 44 -16.25 -13.75 -16.77
N ARG A 45 -15.31 -14.09 -15.89
CA ARG A 45 -15.07 -13.39 -14.63
C ARG A 45 -13.57 -13.17 -14.42
N TYR A 46 -13.28 -12.02 -13.83
CA TYR A 46 -11.92 -11.56 -13.58
C TYR A 46 -11.76 -11.19 -12.12
N GLU A 47 -10.56 -11.39 -11.60
CA GLU A 47 -10.10 -10.93 -10.31
C GLU A 47 -8.87 -10.03 -10.50
N TYR A 48 -8.67 -9.10 -9.57
CA TYR A 48 -7.53 -8.19 -9.58
C TYR A 48 -6.52 -8.64 -8.53
N HIS A 49 -5.27 -8.75 -8.95
CA HIS A 49 -4.15 -9.08 -8.08
C HIS A 49 -3.21 -7.90 -8.01
N LEU A 50 -2.64 -7.63 -6.83
CA LEU A 50 -1.56 -6.66 -6.72
C LEU A 50 -0.33 -7.17 -7.48
N THR A 51 0.28 -6.29 -8.26
CA THR A 51 1.62 -6.50 -8.81
C THR A 51 2.67 -6.28 -7.72
N GLU A 52 3.96 -6.44 -8.04
CA GLU A 52 5.05 -6.03 -7.15
C GLU A 52 4.93 -4.55 -6.77
N ALA A 53 4.78 -3.67 -7.77
CA ALA A 53 4.55 -2.24 -7.55
C ALA A 53 3.34 -1.94 -6.67
N GLY A 54 2.26 -2.73 -6.80
CA GLY A 54 1.09 -2.58 -5.93
C GLY A 54 1.32 -3.05 -4.49
N ARG A 55 2.13 -4.09 -4.28
CA ARG A 55 2.51 -4.54 -2.93
C ARG A 55 3.41 -3.53 -2.22
N ASP A 56 4.25 -2.83 -2.97
CA ASP A 56 5.12 -1.76 -2.45
C ASP A 56 4.35 -0.54 -1.92
N LEU A 57 3.04 -0.45 -2.18
CA LEU A 57 2.16 0.59 -1.60
C LEU A 57 1.74 0.29 -0.14
N ALA A 58 2.08 -0.87 0.41
CA ALA A 58 1.70 -1.24 1.78
C ALA A 58 2.11 -0.21 2.87
N PRO A 59 3.28 0.45 2.82
CA PRO A 59 3.60 1.49 3.79
C PRO A 59 2.66 2.71 3.71
N LEU A 60 2.17 3.04 2.51
CA LEU A 60 1.24 4.16 2.33
C LEU A 60 -0.14 3.86 2.93
N THR A 61 -0.64 2.63 2.76
CA THR A 61 -1.92 2.24 3.36
C THR A 61 -1.84 2.23 4.88
N GLN A 62 -0.72 1.81 5.47
CA GLN A 62 -0.46 1.89 6.91
C GLN A 62 -0.43 3.33 7.42
N ALA A 63 0.23 4.25 6.69
CA ALA A 63 0.23 5.67 7.05
C ALA A 63 -1.18 6.29 7.00
N LEU A 64 -2.01 5.90 6.03
CA LEU A 64 -3.41 6.32 5.93
C LEU A 64 -4.26 5.77 7.08
N LEU A 65 -4.05 4.52 7.50
CA LEU A 65 -4.71 3.94 8.66
C LEU A 65 -4.37 4.73 9.93
N ALA A 66 -3.07 4.97 10.19
CA ALA A 66 -2.63 5.74 11.34
C ALA A 66 -3.19 7.17 11.36
N TRP A 67 -3.35 7.80 10.20
CA TRP A 67 -4.04 9.08 10.09
C TRP A 67 -5.53 8.95 10.44
N GLY A 68 -6.22 7.93 9.90
CA GLY A 68 -7.64 7.68 10.18
C GLY A 68 -7.91 7.40 11.66
N ASP A 69 -7.07 6.59 12.29
CA ASP A 69 -7.14 6.28 13.72
C ASP A 69 -6.98 7.53 14.60
N ARG A 70 -6.16 8.49 14.16
CA ARG A 70 -5.95 9.74 14.91
C ARG A 70 -7.11 10.72 14.78
N TRP A 71 -7.76 10.78 13.63
CA TRP A 71 -8.66 11.88 13.29
C TRP A 71 -10.12 11.49 13.05
N LEU A 72 -10.39 10.24 12.72
CA LEU A 72 -11.70 9.77 12.29
C LEU A 72 -12.36 8.79 13.26
N SER A 73 -11.60 8.18 14.17
CA SER A 73 -12.15 7.23 15.14
C SER A 73 -11.58 7.45 16.54
N PRO A 74 -12.41 7.48 17.59
CA PRO A 74 -11.91 7.47 18.97
C PRO A 74 -11.30 6.11 19.36
N GLU A 75 -11.68 5.03 18.68
CA GLU A 75 -11.14 3.69 18.86
C GLU A 75 -10.80 3.07 17.48
N PRO A 76 -9.57 2.64 17.22
CA PRO A 76 -9.17 2.10 15.92
C PRO A 76 -9.98 0.84 15.54
N PRO A 77 -10.73 0.84 14.42
CA PRO A 77 -11.49 -0.34 13.99
C PRO A 77 -10.59 -1.46 13.46
N VAL A 78 -9.33 -1.16 13.10
CA VAL A 78 -8.34 -2.10 12.57
C VAL A 78 -6.99 -1.81 13.22
N VAL A 79 -6.37 -2.81 13.85
CA VAL A 79 -5.01 -2.69 14.40
C VAL A 79 -4.06 -3.56 13.59
N VAL A 80 -3.08 -2.93 12.93
CA VAL A 80 -1.99 -3.65 12.27
C VAL A 80 -1.04 -4.16 13.34
N ARG A 81 -0.66 -5.44 13.26
CA ARG A 81 0.23 -6.09 14.25
C ARG A 81 1.50 -6.60 13.59
N HIS A 82 2.61 -6.44 14.30
CA HIS A 82 3.87 -7.07 13.96
C HIS A 82 3.91 -8.46 14.60
N HIS A 83 4.03 -9.47 13.74
CA HIS A 83 4.13 -10.88 14.10
C HIS A 83 5.48 -11.42 13.59
N PRO A 84 6.51 -11.53 14.45
CA PRO A 84 7.82 -12.01 14.02
C PRO A 84 7.81 -13.53 13.87
N ALA A 85 7.74 -14.02 12.63
CA ALA A 85 7.71 -15.45 12.35
C ALA A 85 8.93 -16.21 12.89
N ASP A 86 10.09 -15.55 12.96
CA ASP A 86 11.39 -16.17 13.28
C ASP A 86 11.92 -15.83 14.68
N ARG A 87 11.10 -15.20 15.55
CA ARG A 87 11.49 -14.87 16.93
C ARG A 87 10.40 -15.28 17.94
N PRO A 88 10.47 -16.51 18.49
CA PRO A 88 9.44 -17.03 19.40
C PRO A 88 9.31 -16.24 20.71
N ASP A 89 10.36 -15.55 21.15
CA ASP A 89 10.36 -14.73 22.38
C ASP A 89 9.91 -13.27 22.15
N HIS A 90 9.63 -12.88 20.90
CA HIS A 90 9.18 -11.52 20.58
C HIS A 90 7.65 -11.51 20.47
N PRO A 91 6.93 -10.89 21.42
CA PRO A 91 5.48 -10.94 21.45
C PRO A 91 4.85 -10.12 20.33
N ASP A 92 3.65 -10.52 19.95
CA ASP A 92 2.81 -9.75 19.04
C ASP A 92 2.51 -8.36 19.63
N HIS A 93 2.78 -7.31 18.86
CA HIS A 93 2.49 -5.93 19.26
C HIS A 93 1.90 -5.13 18.10
N PRO A 94 1.18 -4.02 18.38
CA PRO A 94 0.77 -3.08 17.34
C PRO A 94 1.96 -2.57 16.55
N LEU A 95 1.77 -2.37 15.24
CA LEU A 95 2.75 -1.79 14.35
C LEU A 95 2.37 -0.33 14.07
N ASP A 96 3.22 0.60 14.49
CA ASP A 96 3.06 2.01 14.18
C ASP A 96 3.77 2.38 12.86
N ALA A 97 3.14 3.26 12.09
CA ALA A 97 3.77 3.84 10.90
C ALA A 97 4.76 4.93 11.34
N ALA A 98 6.06 4.63 11.24
CA ALA A 98 7.14 5.58 11.50
C ALA A 98 8.14 5.60 10.35
N TRP A 99 8.73 6.77 10.09
CA TRP A 99 9.85 6.91 9.16
C TRP A 99 11.15 6.78 9.92
N THR A 100 12.04 5.91 9.45
CA THR A 100 13.38 5.76 10.00
C THR A 100 14.42 6.10 8.94
N CYS A 101 15.35 6.99 9.29
CA CYS A 101 16.46 7.33 8.42
C CYS A 101 17.38 6.12 8.26
N ARG A 102 17.55 5.61 7.03
CA ARG A 102 18.45 4.47 6.79
C ARG A 102 19.93 4.77 7.04
N THR A 103 20.33 6.04 7.07
CA THR A 103 21.73 6.43 7.26
C THR A 103 22.13 6.47 8.73
N CYS A 104 21.29 7.04 9.60
CA CYS A 104 21.62 7.21 11.02
C CYS A 104 20.73 6.40 11.98
N GLY A 105 19.66 5.77 11.49
CA GLY A 105 18.72 4.99 12.30
C GLY A 105 17.74 5.81 13.14
N ALA A 106 17.79 7.15 13.09
CA ALA A 106 16.86 7.99 13.82
C ALA A 106 15.44 7.92 13.24
N GLU A 107 14.44 8.02 14.11
CA GLU A 107 13.07 8.34 13.72
C GLU A 107 13.03 9.75 13.11
N VAL A 108 12.37 9.90 11.97
CA VAL A 108 12.24 11.15 11.24
C VAL A 108 10.79 11.62 11.28
N ARG A 109 10.57 12.88 11.64
CA ARG A 109 9.25 13.51 11.64
C ARG A 109 9.15 14.55 10.54
N ASN A 110 7.93 14.97 10.22
CA ASN A 110 7.66 15.92 9.13
C ASN A 110 8.55 17.19 9.18
N PRO A 111 8.76 17.86 10.34
CA PRO A 111 9.62 19.04 10.42
C PRO A 111 11.08 18.79 10.02
N ASP A 112 11.54 17.54 10.12
CA ASP A 112 12.93 17.14 9.85
C ASP A 112 13.14 16.70 8.39
N ILE A 113 12.09 16.77 7.55
CA ILE A 113 12.12 16.33 6.14
C ILE A 113 12.29 17.53 5.21
N GLY A 114 13.45 17.60 4.55
CA GLY A 114 13.68 18.48 3.40
C GLY A 114 13.25 17.83 2.08
N LEU A 115 12.62 18.59 1.18
CA LEU A 115 12.31 18.15 -0.19
C LEU A 115 13.20 18.90 -1.18
N GLU A 116 13.97 18.14 -1.97
CA GLU A 116 14.75 18.63 -3.10
C GLU A 116 14.14 18.12 -4.41
N ILE A 117 13.80 19.02 -5.32
CA ILE A 117 13.20 18.67 -6.61
C ILE A 117 14.29 18.61 -7.67
N ARG A 118 14.62 17.39 -8.11
CA ARG A 118 15.69 17.15 -9.10
C ARG A 118 15.21 17.00 -10.54
N SER A 119 13.91 16.81 -10.73
CA SER A 119 13.33 16.58 -12.06
C SER A 119 13.28 17.89 -12.85
N PRO A 120 13.88 17.98 -14.04
CA PRO A 120 13.75 19.17 -14.89
C PRO A 120 12.29 19.51 -15.18
N GLY A 121 11.93 20.79 -15.08
CA GLY A 121 10.57 21.25 -15.32
C GLY A 121 9.55 20.87 -14.24
N TRP A 122 10.01 20.50 -13.03
CA TRP A 122 9.14 20.32 -11.86
C TRP A 122 9.46 21.37 -10.79
N GLU A 123 8.41 21.88 -10.17
CA GLU A 123 8.43 22.78 -9.03
C GLU A 123 7.60 22.17 -7.89
N ARG A 124 7.63 22.77 -6.69
CA ARG A 124 6.95 22.20 -5.49
C ARG A 124 5.45 21.96 -5.71
N GLN A 125 4.83 22.73 -6.60
CA GLN A 125 3.40 22.66 -6.91
C GLN A 125 3.08 21.75 -8.11
N GLY A 126 4.08 21.10 -8.72
CA GLY A 126 3.90 20.16 -9.83
C GLY A 126 4.77 20.49 -11.04
N ARG A 127 4.34 20.09 -12.23
CA ARG A 127 5.04 20.44 -13.48
C ARG A 127 5.02 21.96 -13.67
N LYS A 128 6.19 22.54 -13.89
CA LYS A 128 6.34 23.91 -14.34
C LYS A 128 5.55 24.09 -15.63
N PRO A 129 4.63 25.06 -15.73
CA PRO A 129 3.94 25.33 -16.99
C PRO A 129 4.96 25.74 -18.06
N PRO A 130 4.70 25.44 -19.35
CA PRO A 130 5.56 25.90 -20.43
C PRO A 130 5.64 27.43 -20.41
N PRO A 131 6.76 28.04 -20.85
CA PRO A 131 6.83 29.48 -21.00
C PRO A 131 5.69 29.96 -21.91
N GLY A 132 5.07 31.08 -21.56
CA GLY A 132 4.03 31.71 -22.37
C GLY A 132 4.58 32.18 -23.73
N PRO A 133 3.68 32.51 -24.68
CA PRO A 133 4.08 33.11 -25.96
C PRO A 133 4.78 34.47 -25.78
#